data_AF-A0A1B6ED20-F1
#
_entry.id   AF-A0A1B6ED20-F1
#
_cell.length_a   1.000
_cell.length_b   1.000
_cell.length_c   1.000
_cell.angle_alpha   90.00
_cell.angle_beta   90.00
_cell.angle_gamma   90.00
#
_symmetry.space_group_name_H-M   'P 1'
#
loop_
_entity.id
_entity.type
_entity.pdbx_description
1 polymer ?
#
loop_
_entity_poly.entity_id
_entity_poly.type
_entity_poly.pdbx_seq_one_letter_code
_entity_poly.pdbx_strand_id
1 'polypeptide(L)'
;SGNRKSIISSTKIQKSNAKVQVDNSDLPRPVQQFDDGGLKEKACPDISMTVNLIQVGARINHLEHVMKEKSTSLEEEVDIETKEAVRHEIRNLRRTRDCLDEQRHILVTKFNKDKVLSKVEERKFLECDEAIEAIDVAIEYKNILICGKVSENMGEKKNEEILLARLSKMSLNEMKSLLCKYFQRVIDLRESGRKMEAQIAVLDQTTETQQLKIQTLSNALQQAFLESEQRLVLAQRDQQEKLHILYRHFIDDTSGMSSSGCSSESYLQSKIKTLKLQLFEMERKLIELTDGSLQSRSPPALTIPQQNLKQLDKSSPSTSGTTKVTREKNKIIIQQQKTKKPKK
;
A
#
# COMPACT_ATOMS: atom_id res chain seq x y z
N SER A 1 29.01 -11.14 47.25
CA SER A 1 29.18 -11.59 45.86
C SER A 1 29.12 -10.35 44.98
N GLY A 2 30.24 -9.65 44.74
CA GLY A 2 31.17 -9.97 43.64
C GLY A 2 30.90 -8.99 42.48
N ASN A 3 31.16 -7.69 42.64
CA ASN A 3 32.37 -6.98 42.17
C ASN A 3 32.76 -7.26 40.71
N ARG A 4 32.61 -6.24 39.84
CA ARG A 4 33.69 -5.74 38.97
C ARG A 4 33.30 -4.36 38.38
N LYS A 5 33.75 -3.32 39.08
CA LYS A 5 34.09 -2.01 38.52
C LYS A 5 35.45 -2.15 37.81
N SER A 6 35.62 -1.49 36.66
CA SER A 6 36.91 -1.06 36.10
C SER A 6 36.62 0.26 35.37
N ILE A 7 36.94 1.45 35.87
CA ILE A 7 38.24 2.06 36.23
C ILE A 7 39.15 2.28 35.01
N ILE A 8 39.15 3.56 34.56
CA ILE A 8 40.25 4.45 34.10
C ILE A 8 41.00 3.96 32.84
N SER A 9 41.16 4.73 31.76
CA SER A 9 42.09 5.87 31.73
C SER A 9 42.00 6.70 30.44
N SER A 10 41.90 8.02 30.60
CA SER A 10 42.33 9.01 29.62
C SER A 10 43.83 8.87 29.38
N THR A 11 44.29 8.91 28.13
CA THR A 11 45.73 9.07 27.84
C THR A 11 45.94 10.02 26.67
N LYS A 12 46.82 10.98 26.94
CA LYS A 12 47.29 12.09 26.11
C LYS A 12 47.85 11.61 24.77
N ILE A 13 47.50 12.31 23.70
CA ILE A 13 48.22 12.27 22.43
C ILE A 13 49.47 13.13 22.62
N GLN A 14 50.63 12.47 22.75
CA GLN A 14 51.94 13.10 22.82
C GLN A 14 52.66 12.79 21.50
N LYS A 15 53.16 13.84 20.84
CA LYS A 15 53.95 13.78 19.60
C LYS A 15 55.19 12.90 19.77
N SER A 16 55.44 12.02 18.82
CA SER A 16 56.77 11.45 18.57
C SER A 16 57.09 11.59 17.08
N ASN A 17 57.97 12.56 16.77
CA ASN A 17 58.71 12.60 15.52
C ASN A 17 59.68 11.41 15.50
N ALA A 18 59.34 10.36 14.76
CA ALA A 18 60.29 9.31 14.42
C ALA A 18 60.89 9.63 13.04
N LYS A 19 62.15 10.07 13.08
CA LYS A 19 63.01 10.26 11.92
C LYS A 19 63.35 8.87 11.38
N VAL A 20 62.70 8.45 10.29
CA VAL A 20 63.09 7.22 9.60
C VAL A 20 64.38 7.52 8.83
N GLN A 21 65.45 7.03 9.43
CA GLN A 21 66.79 6.92 8.89
C GLN A 21 66.74 5.78 7.87
N VAL A 22 66.87 6.11 6.59
CA VAL A 22 66.99 5.09 5.54
C VAL A 22 68.44 4.62 5.55
N ASP A 23 68.64 3.42 6.08
CA ASP A 23 69.89 2.67 5.98
C ASP A 23 70.14 2.32 4.51
N ASN A 24 71.19 2.92 3.95
CA ASN A 24 71.77 2.53 2.68
C ASN A 24 72.72 1.34 2.93
N SER A 25 72.18 0.15 3.09
CA SER A 25 72.96 -1.09 3.08
C SER A 25 72.34 -2.07 2.10
N ASP A 26 72.73 -1.94 0.83
CA ASP A 26 73.03 -3.08 -0.06
C ASP A 26 73.51 -2.53 -1.41
N LEU A 27 74.79 -2.19 -1.46
CA LEU A 27 75.55 -2.04 -2.70
C LEU A 27 76.78 -2.96 -2.63
N PRO A 28 77.08 -3.78 -3.66
CA PRO A 28 78.24 -4.67 -3.63
C PRO A 28 79.54 -3.87 -3.67
N ARG A 29 80.47 -4.16 -2.75
CA ARG A 29 81.86 -3.68 -2.80
C ARG A 29 82.60 -4.26 -4.01
N PRO A 30 83.42 -3.49 -4.75
CA PRO A 30 84.40 -4.05 -5.64
C PRO A 30 85.63 -4.52 -4.84
N VAL A 31 86.07 -5.73 -5.13
CA VAL A 31 87.28 -6.36 -4.57
C VAL A 31 88.52 -5.68 -5.17
N GLN A 32 89.42 -5.21 -4.31
CA GLN A 32 90.78 -4.81 -4.68
C GLN A 32 91.66 -6.06 -4.80
N GLN A 33 92.37 -6.19 -5.93
CA GLN A 33 93.54 -7.05 -6.05
C GLN A 33 94.65 -6.26 -6.75
N PHE A 34 95.88 -6.44 -6.24
CA PHE A 34 97.06 -5.62 -6.46
C PHE A 34 97.77 -5.87 -7.80
N ASP A 35 98.34 -4.77 -8.30
CA ASP A 35 99.64 -4.55 -8.96
C ASP A 35 100.13 -5.31 -10.20
N ASP A 36 100.47 -4.45 -11.17
CA ASP A 36 101.67 -4.39 -12.01
C ASP A 36 101.76 -5.20 -13.30
N GLY A 37 102.25 -4.53 -14.35
CA GLY A 37 102.41 -5.08 -15.69
C GLY A 37 101.77 -4.19 -16.76
N GLY A 38 102.45 -3.09 -17.10
CA GLY A 38 102.06 -2.27 -18.24
C GLY A 38 102.08 -3.05 -19.54
N LEU A 39 101.12 -2.77 -20.41
CA LEU A 39 101.24 -2.76 -21.87
C LEU A 39 99.99 -2.04 -22.41
N LYS A 40 100.21 -0.94 -23.15
CA LYS A 40 99.17 -0.20 -23.84
C LYS A 40 98.59 -1.09 -24.94
N GLU A 41 97.34 -1.51 -24.80
CA GLU A 41 96.61 -2.14 -25.90
C GLU A 41 95.23 -1.49 -26.11
N LYS A 42 94.88 -1.36 -27.38
CA LYS A 42 93.99 -0.36 -27.97
C LYS A 42 92.54 -0.56 -27.52
N ALA A 43 91.95 0.46 -26.89
CA ALA A 43 90.52 0.54 -26.66
C ALA A 43 89.77 0.61 -28.01
N CYS A 44 88.95 -0.39 -28.28
CA CYS A 44 88.01 -0.37 -29.39
C CYS A 44 86.80 0.51 -28.99
N PRO A 45 86.53 1.66 -29.65
CA PRO A 45 85.53 2.64 -29.20
C PRO A 45 84.08 2.11 -29.16
N ASP A 46 83.81 1.04 -29.89
CA ASP A 46 82.48 0.50 -30.17
C ASP A 46 81.84 -0.23 -28.96
N ILE A 47 82.66 -0.90 -28.15
CA ILE A 47 82.20 -1.64 -26.94
C ILE A 47 81.85 -0.66 -25.80
N SER A 48 82.62 0.43 -25.67
CA SER A 48 82.36 1.46 -24.67
C SER A 48 81.07 2.25 -24.97
N MET A 49 80.80 2.56 -26.24
CA MET A 49 79.55 3.20 -26.64
C MET A 49 78.33 2.31 -26.43
N THR A 50 78.42 1.02 -26.73
CA THR A 50 77.32 0.06 -26.52
C THR A 50 77.01 -0.16 -25.04
N VAL A 51 78.01 -0.26 -24.16
CA VAL A 51 77.79 -0.35 -22.70
C VAL A 51 77.13 0.91 -22.13
N ASN A 52 77.60 2.09 -22.54
CA ASN A 52 76.98 3.36 -22.14
C ASN A 52 75.53 3.47 -22.63
N LEU A 53 75.24 3.01 -23.85
CA LEU A 53 73.88 3.01 -24.40
C LEU A 53 72.94 2.08 -23.62
N ILE A 54 73.41 0.89 -23.23
CA ILE A 54 72.65 -0.05 -22.40
C ILE A 54 72.40 0.55 -21.00
N GLN A 55 73.40 1.21 -20.41
CA GLN A 55 73.25 1.86 -19.10
C GLN A 55 72.28 3.05 -19.16
N VAL A 56 72.31 3.83 -20.23
CA VAL A 56 71.34 4.91 -20.47
C VAL A 56 69.94 4.32 -20.69
N GLY A 57 69.81 3.24 -21.46
CA GLY A 57 68.54 2.52 -21.64
C GLY A 57 67.95 1.98 -20.33
N ALA A 58 68.79 1.40 -19.47
CA ALA A 58 68.38 0.94 -18.14
C ALA A 58 67.91 2.10 -17.24
N ARG A 59 68.60 3.26 -17.30
CA ARG A 59 68.19 4.47 -16.58
C ARG A 59 66.88 5.05 -17.11
N ILE A 60 66.67 5.03 -18.43
CA ILE A 60 65.40 5.47 -19.05
C ILE A 60 64.25 4.56 -18.61
N ASN A 61 64.42 3.23 -18.67
CA ASN A 61 63.40 2.29 -18.21
C ASN A 61 63.07 2.45 -16.71
N HIS A 62 64.09 2.69 -15.88
CA HIS A 62 63.88 2.97 -14.46
C HIS A 62 63.09 4.28 -14.25
N LEU A 63 63.44 5.36 -14.98
CA LEU A 63 62.69 6.61 -14.93
C LEU A 63 61.25 6.45 -15.41
N GLU A 64 61.02 5.66 -16.46
CA GLU A 64 59.68 5.35 -16.98
C GLU A 64 58.86 4.57 -15.96
N HIS A 65 59.48 3.62 -15.26
CA HIS A 65 58.84 2.89 -14.17
C HIS A 65 58.47 3.80 -12.99
N VAL A 66 59.39 4.65 -12.54
CA VAL A 66 59.15 5.60 -11.43
C VAL A 66 58.10 6.64 -11.81
N MET A 67 58.11 7.11 -13.06
CA MET A 67 57.07 8.02 -13.55
C MET A 67 55.71 7.34 -13.56
N LYS A 68 55.62 6.09 -14.05
CA LYS A 68 54.37 5.33 -14.05
C LYS A 68 53.83 5.11 -12.63
N GLU A 69 54.69 4.72 -11.70
CA GLU A 69 54.33 4.53 -10.28
C GLU A 69 53.85 5.84 -9.64
N LYS A 70 54.53 6.95 -9.94
CA LYS A 70 54.13 8.27 -9.45
C LYS A 70 52.81 8.73 -10.07
N SER A 71 52.57 8.46 -11.35
CA SER A 71 51.30 8.73 -12.01
C SER A 71 50.16 7.92 -11.38
N THR A 72 50.35 6.62 -11.15
CA THR A 72 49.33 5.78 -10.50
C THR A 72 49.08 6.21 -9.06
N SER A 73 50.12 6.56 -8.30
CA SER A 73 49.99 7.04 -6.93
C SER A 73 49.22 8.37 -6.85
N LEU A 74 49.44 9.28 -7.80
CA LEU A 74 48.68 10.54 -7.87
C LEU A 74 47.21 10.31 -8.26
N GLU A 75 46.94 9.40 -9.20
CA GLU A 75 45.56 9.02 -9.55
C GLU A 75 44.82 8.39 -8.35
N GLU A 76 45.50 7.53 -7.58
CA GLU A 76 44.96 6.94 -6.35
C GLU A 76 44.69 8.00 -5.27
N GLU A 77 45.58 8.97 -5.05
CA GLU A 77 45.35 10.06 -4.08
C GLU A 77 44.11 10.90 -4.44
N VAL A 78 43.94 11.25 -5.72
CA VAL A 78 42.77 12.01 -6.19
C VAL A 78 41.48 11.20 -6.02
N ASP A 79 41.49 9.90 -6.33
CA ASP A 79 40.35 9.02 -6.09
C ASP A 79 39.99 8.91 -4.61
N ILE A 80 40.99 8.83 -3.72
CA ILE A 80 40.77 8.82 -2.27
C ILE A 80 40.14 10.13 -1.80
N GLU A 81 40.64 11.29 -2.25
CA GLU A 81 40.13 12.60 -1.86
C GLU A 81 38.68 12.81 -2.34
N THR A 82 38.37 12.43 -3.58
CA THR A 82 36.99 12.50 -4.09
C THR A 82 36.05 11.57 -3.32
N LYS A 83 36.47 10.33 -3.01
CA LYS A 83 35.69 9.40 -2.18
C LYS A 83 35.47 9.94 -0.76
N GLU A 84 36.46 10.60 -0.16
CA GLU A 84 36.31 11.25 1.15
C GLU A 84 35.32 12.42 1.11
N ALA A 85 35.32 13.22 0.04
CA ALA A 85 34.32 14.28 -0.16
C ALA A 85 32.90 13.70 -0.25
N VAL A 86 32.70 12.60 -0.99
CA VAL A 86 31.41 11.90 -1.06
C VAL A 86 30.99 11.34 0.31
N ARG A 87 31.92 10.74 1.06
CA ARG A 87 31.68 10.27 2.45
C ARG A 87 31.29 11.42 3.38
N HIS A 88 31.92 12.59 3.24
CA HIS A 88 31.56 13.78 3.99
C HIS A 88 30.11 14.18 3.71
N GLU A 89 29.69 14.18 2.45
CA GLU A 89 28.30 14.52 2.19
C GLU A 89 27.30 13.45 2.65
N ILE A 90 27.62 12.16 2.56
CA ILE A 90 26.74 11.12 3.14
C ILE A 90 26.48 11.40 4.63
N ARG A 91 27.50 11.86 5.38
CA ARG A 91 27.32 12.28 6.77
C ARG A 91 26.39 13.50 6.88
N ASN A 92 26.49 14.48 5.99
CA ASN A 92 25.61 15.65 5.98
C ASN A 92 24.15 15.26 5.68
N LEU A 93 23.92 14.41 4.67
CA LEU A 93 22.60 13.88 4.32
C LEU A 93 21.96 13.11 5.48
N ARG A 94 22.72 12.27 6.18
CA ARG A 94 22.23 11.56 7.38
C ARG A 94 21.79 12.53 8.48
N ARG A 95 22.54 13.60 8.74
CA ARG A 95 22.12 14.63 9.72
C ARG A 95 20.82 15.33 9.30
N THR A 96 20.66 15.62 8.01
CA THR A 96 19.39 16.20 7.50
C THR A 96 18.23 15.23 7.66
N ARG A 97 18.43 13.94 7.34
CA ARG A 97 17.44 12.89 7.56
C ARG A 97 17.03 12.80 9.03
N ASP A 98 17.99 12.78 9.95
CA ASP A 98 17.72 12.69 11.39
C ASP A 98 16.90 13.89 11.89
N CYS A 99 17.11 15.09 11.32
CA CYS A 99 16.30 16.28 11.62
C CYS A 99 14.86 16.16 11.10
N LEU A 100 14.66 15.60 9.90
CA LEU A 100 13.34 15.33 9.34
C LEU A 100 12.60 14.23 10.13
N ASP A 101 13.33 13.20 10.55
CA ASP A 101 12.82 12.12 11.39
C ASP A 101 12.31 12.65 12.73
N GLU A 102 13.04 13.57 13.36
CA GLU A 102 12.60 14.23 14.59
C GLU A 102 11.32 15.04 14.37
N GLN A 103 11.26 15.84 13.29
CA GLN A 103 10.04 16.60 12.93
C GLN A 103 8.84 15.68 12.71
N ARG A 104 9.04 14.57 12.00
CA ARG A 104 8.02 13.54 11.80
C ARG A 104 7.61 12.93 13.14
N HIS A 105 8.55 12.60 14.01
CA HIS A 105 8.26 12.00 15.31
C HIS A 105 7.43 12.94 16.20
N ILE A 106 7.70 14.25 16.17
CA ILE A 106 6.89 15.27 16.85
C ILE A 106 5.43 15.24 16.33
N LEU A 107 5.23 15.12 15.03
CA LEU A 107 3.88 15.03 14.44
C LEU A 107 3.17 13.73 14.84
N VAL A 108 3.86 12.59 14.83
CA VAL A 108 3.31 11.30 15.27
C VAL A 108 2.93 11.33 16.74
N THR A 109 3.80 11.84 17.60
CA THR A 109 3.53 11.92 19.05
C THR A 109 2.36 12.85 19.35
N LYS A 110 2.24 13.98 18.63
CA LYS A 110 1.08 14.86 18.71
C LYS A 110 -0.20 14.13 18.27
N PHE A 111 -0.19 13.48 17.11
CA PHE A 111 -1.34 12.72 16.62
C PHE A 111 -1.76 11.61 17.59
N ASN A 112 -0.80 10.92 18.20
CA ASN A 112 -1.09 9.86 19.16
C ASN A 112 -1.76 10.37 20.43
N LYS A 113 -1.40 11.57 20.89
CA LYS A 113 -1.98 12.24 22.07
C LYS A 113 -3.36 12.84 21.77
N ASP A 114 -3.46 13.62 20.71
CA ASP A 114 -4.62 14.48 20.45
C ASP A 114 -5.63 13.84 19.49
N LYS A 115 -5.23 12.77 18.78
CA LYS A 115 -5.98 12.11 17.69
C LYS A 115 -6.39 13.04 16.55
N VAL A 116 -5.80 14.23 16.47
CA VAL A 116 -6.10 15.25 15.46
C VAL A 116 -4.79 15.92 15.04
N LEU A 117 -4.59 16.06 13.74
CA LEU A 117 -3.59 16.94 13.15
C LEU A 117 -4.31 18.02 12.33
N SER A 118 -3.73 19.22 12.26
CA SER A 118 -4.20 20.22 11.29
C SER A 118 -3.81 19.82 9.88
N LYS A 119 -4.52 20.31 8.86
CA LYS A 119 -4.20 20.03 7.45
C LYS A 119 -2.75 20.37 7.07
N VAL A 120 -2.21 21.44 7.66
CA VAL A 120 -0.82 21.85 7.44
C VAL A 120 0.15 20.83 8.06
N GLU A 121 -0.18 20.30 9.23
CA GLU A 121 0.62 19.27 9.89
C GLU A 121 0.55 17.92 9.17
N GLU A 122 -0.63 17.53 8.69
CA GLU A 122 -0.80 16.32 7.87
C GLU A 122 -0.01 16.39 6.56
N ARG A 123 0.07 17.58 5.95
CA ARG A 123 0.87 17.82 4.76
C ARG A 123 2.36 17.82 5.06
N LYS A 124 2.79 18.50 6.14
CA LYS A 124 4.19 18.46 6.61
C LYS A 124 4.64 17.04 6.94
N PHE A 125 3.75 16.21 7.48
CA PHE A 125 4.04 14.80 7.73
C PHE A 125 4.41 14.06 6.43
N LEU A 126 3.61 14.25 5.36
CA LEU A 126 3.93 13.68 4.04
C LEU A 126 5.22 14.25 3.46
N GLU A 127 5.45 15.56 3.61
CA GLU A 127 6.67 16.20 3.16
C GLU A 127 7.90 15.62 3.86
N CYS A 128 7.82 15.34 5.17
CA CYS A 128 8.90 14.69 5.91
C CYS A 128 9.15 13.27 5.39
N ASP A 129 8.11 12.45 5.23
CA ASP A 129 8.24 11.07 4.74
C ASP A 129 8.89 11.01 3.35
N GLU A 130 8.41 11.82 2.41
CA GLU A 130 8.93 11.84 1.05
C GLU A 130 10.35 12.45 0.99
N ALA A 131 10.65 13.44 1.82
CA ALA A 131 12.00 14.00 1.90
C ALA A 131 13.00 13.01 2.51
N ILE A 132 12.60 12.20 3.49
CA ILE A 132 13.42 11.12 4.04
C ILE A 132 13.71 10.08 2.94
N GLU A 133 12.69 9.62 2.21
CA GLU A 133 12.85 8.68 1.10
C GLU A 133 13.80 9.23 0.03
N ALA A 134 13.65 10.50 -0.35
CA ALA A 134 14.56 11.16 -1.29
C ALA A 134 16.01 11.23 -0.79
N ILE A 135 16.23 11.47 0.52
CA ILE A 135 17.56 11.47 1.11
C ILE A 135 18.16 10.06 1.13
N ASP A 136 17.39 9.03 1.44
CA ASP A 136 17.86 7.66 1.45
C ASP A 136 18.30 7.21 0.04
N VAL A 137 17.52 7.56 -0.99
CA VAL A 137 17.91 7.34 -2.41
C VAL A 137 19.18 8.12 -2.76
N ALA A 138 19.34 9.36 -2.31
CA ALA A 138 20.55 10.15 -2.55
C ALA A 138 21.79 9.57 -1.84
N ILE A 139 21.63 9.05 -0.62
CA ILE A 139 22.68 8.35 0.12
C ILE A 139 23.08 7.08 -0.65
N GLU A 140 22.10 6.30 -1.12
CA GLU A 140 22.37 5.07 -1.87
C GLU A 140 23.12 5.36 -3.17
N TYR A 141 22.70 6.37 -3.93
CA TYR A 141 23.43 6.81 -5.12
C TYR A 141 24.89 7.18 -4.81
N LYS A 142 25.13 7.92 -3.71
CA LYS A 142 26.49 8.27 -3.27
C LYS A 142 27.31 7.06 -2.80
N ASN A 143 26.67 6.07 -2.17
CA ASN A 143 27.33 4.81 -1.80
C ASN A 143 27.77 4.03 -3.04
N ILE A 144 26.94 4.00 -4.09
CA ILE A 144 27.26 3.37 -5.38
C ILE A 144 28.49 4.05 -6.02
N LEU A 145 28.54 5.39 -5.98
CA LEU A 145 29.71 6.16 -6.47
C LEU A 145 31.00 5.79 -5.73
N ILE A 146 30.97 5.64 -4.40
CA ILE A 146 32.15 5.23 -3.62
C ILE A 146 32.61 3.81 -4.00
N CYS A 147 31.68 2.90 -4.23
CA CYS A 147 31.97 1.51 -4.54
C CYS A 147 32.51 1.29 -5.96
N GLY A 148 32.53 2.31 -6.83
CA GLY A 148 32.96 2.18 -8.22
C GLY A 148 32.10 1.21 -9.05
N LYS A 149 30.91 0.83 -8.54
CA LYS A 149 29.97 -0.02 -9.25
C LYS A 149 29.25 0.85 -10.27
N VAL A 150 29.71 0.80 -11.52
CA VAL A 150 28.90 1.27 -12.64
C VAL A 150 27.65 0.39 -12.64
N SER A 151 26.49 0.99 -12.40
CA SER A 151 25.22 0.27 -12.51
C SER A 151 24.99 -0.02 -13.99
N GLU A 152 25.50 -1.17 -14.47
CA GLU A 152 25.30 -1.68 -15.84
C GLU A 152 23.83 -2.04 -16.15
N ASN A 153 22.90 -1.78 -15.22
CA ASN A 153 21.50 -2.19 -15.31
C ASN A 153 20.52 -1.05 -15.63
N MET A 154 20.99 0.06 -16.20
CA MET A 154 20.08 0.98 -16.88
C MET A 154 19.79 0.40 -18.26
N GLY A 155 18.91 -0.61 -18.31
CA GLY A 155 18.32 -1.08 -19.56
C GLY A 155 17.47 0.04 -20.14
N GLU A 156 18.13 0.92 -20.90
CA GLU A 156 17.57 2.16 -21.41
C GLU A 156 16.37 1.85 -22.33
N LYS A 157 15.18 2.19 -21.86
CA LYS A 157 14.05 2.38 -22.76
C LYS A 157 14.33 3.67 -23.52
N LYS A 158 14.36 3.64 -24.85
CA LYS A 158 14.61 4.82 -25.73
C LYS A 158 13.94 6.14 -25.29
N ASN A 159 12.78 6.07 -24.63
CA ASN A 159 12.06 7.24 -24.12
C ASN A 159 12.77 7.91 -22.93
N GLU A 160 13.48 7.14 -22.10
CA GLU A 160 14.26 7.60 -20.96
C GLU A 160 15.53 8.33 -21.43
N GLU A 161 16.21 7.84 -22.47
CA GLU A 161 17.38 8.50 -23.09
C GLU A 161 17.06 9.90 -23.62
N ILE A 162 15.93 10.05 -24.33
CA ILE A 162 15.50 11.35 -24.89
C ILE A 162 15.21 12.35 -23.77
N LEU A 163 14.57 11.89 -22.70
CA LEU A 163 14.27 12.73 -21.54
C LEU A 163 15.56 13.13 -20.82
N LEU A 164 16.46 12.18 -20.55
CA LEU A 164 17.75 12.43 -19.91
C LEU A 164 18.59 13.43 -20.71
N ALA A 165 18.64 13.30 -22.04
CA ALA A 165 19.34 14.22 -22.93
C ALA A 165 18.75 15.65 -22.94
N ARG A 166 17.48 15.82 -22.54
CA ARG A 166 16.86 17.14 -22.36
C ARG A 166 17.10 17.67 -20.95
N LEU A 167 17.00 16.83 -19.93
CA LEU A 167 17.28 17.20 -18.53
C LEU A 167 18.73 17.65 -18.34
N SER A 168 19.69 17.02 -19.03
CA SER A 168 21.11 17.39 -18.98
C SER A 168 21.42 18.78 -19.57
N LYS A 169 20.50 19.33 -20.38
CA LYS A 169 20.63 20.68 -20.97
C LYS A 169 20.02 21.78 -20.10
N MET A 170 19.32 21.41 -19.03
CA MET A 170 18.73 22.36 -18.10
C MET A 170 19.81 22.92 -17.17
N SER A 171 19.69 24.20 -16.82
CA SER A 171 20.51 24.80 -15.78
C SER A 171 20.17 24.21 -14.40
N LEU A 172 21.09 24.36 -13.45
CA LEU A 172 20.89 23.90 -12.07
C LEU A 172 19.62 24.49 -11.43
N ASN A 173 19.29 25.75 -11.73
CA ASN A 173 18.09 26.40 -11.19
C ASN A 173 16.80 25.84 -11.78
N GLU A 174 16.81 25.55 -13.09
CA GLU A 174 15.66 24.91 -13.74
C GLU A 174 15.45 23.50 -13.23
N MET A 175 16.53 22.72 -13.02
CA MET A 175 16.47 21.39 -12.43
C MET A 175 15.91 21.43 -11.00
N LYS A 176 16.37 22.38 -10.16
CA LYS A 176 15.81 22.59 -8.82
C LYS A 176 14.32 22.93 -8.86
N SER A 177 13.91 23.85 -9.74
CA SER A 177 12.50 24.23 -9.90
C SER A 177 11.64 23.06 -10.36
N LEU A 178 12.15 22.25 -11.29
CA LEU A 178 11.48 21.04 -11.76
C LEU A 178 11.32 20.03 -10.63
N LEU A 179 12.38 19.76 -9.86
CA LEU A 179 12.35 18.85 -8.73
C LEU A 179 11.35 19.30 -7.67
N CYS A 180 11.31 20.59 -7.32
CA CYS A 180 10.31 21.12 -6.38
C CYS A 180 8.88 20.90 -6.86
N LYS A 181 8.61 21.08 -8.17
CA LYS A 181 7.27 20.84 -8.73
C LYS A 181 6.88 19.36 -8.69
N TYR A 182 7.81 18.46 -9.02
CA TYR A 182 7.55 17.02 -8.93
C TYR A 182 7.40 16.55 -7.50
N PHE A 183 8.25 17.01 -6.59
CA PHE A 183 8.11 16.77 -5.16
C PHE A 183 6.72 17.20 -4.71
N GLN A 184 6.29 18.41 -5.07
CA GLN A 184 4.97 18.89 -4.70
C GLN A 184 3.84 18.01 -5.26
N ARG A 185 4.00 17.56 -6.51
CA ARG A 185 3.05 16.66 -7.16
C ARG A 185 2.97 15.30 -6.46
N VAL A 186 4.09 14.76 -6.00
CA VAL A 186 4.12 13.51 -5.23
C VAL A 186 3.37 13.69 -3.92
N ILE A 187 3.60 14.78 -3.19
CA ILE A 187 2.85 15.08 -1.95
C ILE A 187 1.34 15.17 -2.22
N ASP A 188 0.92 15.86 -3.28
CA ASP A 188 -0.50 15.97 -3.63
C ASP A 188 -1.12 14.60 -3.99
N LEU A 189 -0.35 13.72 -4.66
CA LEU A 189 -0.78 12.36 -4.96
C LEU A 189 -0.90 11.51 -3.70
N ARG A 190 0.07 11.59 -2.77
CA ARG A 190 0.01 10.91 -1.46
C ARG A 190 -1.20 11.38 -0.65
N GLU A 191 -1.46 12.69 -0.63
CA GLU A 191 -2.61 13.29 0.05
C GLU A 191 -3.93 12.78 -0.55
N SER A 192 -4.06 12.81 -1.87
CA SER A 192 -5.23 12.26 -2.56
C SER A 192 -5.39 10.75 -2.34
N GLY A 193 -4.29 10.01 -2.26
CA GLY A 193 -4.27 8.57 -1.96
C GLY A 193 -4.85 8.27 -0.58
N ARG A 194 -4.33 8.92 0.48
CA ARG A 194 -4.87 8.78 1.84
C ARG A 194 -6.35 9.17 1.94
N LYS A 195 -6.75 10.22 1.23
CA LYS A 195 -8.17 10.63 1.18
C LYS A 195 -9.06 9.58 0.52
N MET A 196 -8.56 8.89 -0.51
CA MET A 196 -9.29 7.80 -1.16
C MET A 196 -9.35 6.57 -0.27
N GLU A 197 -8.25 6.19 0.37
CA GLU A 197 -8.20 5.09 1.35
C GLU A 197 -9.19 5.31 2.51
N ALA A 198 -9.27 6.53 3.04
CA ALA A 198 -10.25 6.88 4.07
C ALA A 198 -11.70 6.74 3.58
N GLN A 199 -12.00 7.11 2.33
CA GLN A 199 -13.33 6.91 1.74
C GLN A 199 -13.66 5.43 1.56
N ILE A 200 -12.69 4.63 1.11
CA ILE A 200 -12.84 3.17 0.98
C ILE A 200 -13.16 2.55 2.34
N ALA A 201 -12.41 2.90 3.39
CA ALA A 201 -12.65 2.38 4.73
C ALA A 201 -14.07 2.68 5.26
N VAL A 202 -14.59 3.88 4.98
CA VAL A 202 -15.99 4.22 5.33
C VAL A 202 -16.99 3.38 4.52
N LEU A 203 -16.77 3.22 3.22
CA LEU A 203 -17.63 2.40 2.38
C LEU A 203 -17.64 0.93 2.82
N ASP A 204 -16.49 0.37 3.17
CA ASP A 204 -16.35 -0.99 3.69
C ASP A 204 -17.15 -1.16 4.99
N GLN A 205 -17.01 -0.23 5.94
CA GLN A 205 -17.80 -0.25 7.19
C GLN A 205 -19.31 -0.17 6.93
N THR A 206 -19.74 0.67 5.98
CA THR A 206 -21.18 0.75 5.63
C THR A 206 -21.67 -0.52 4.96
N THR A 207 -20.83 -1.18 4.16
CA THR A 207 -21.15 -2.45 3.50
C THR A 207 -21.29 -3.57 4.52
N GLU A 208 -20.36 -3.67 5.47
CA GLU A 208 -20.43 -4.62 6.58
C GLU A 208 -21.69 -4.41 7.43
N THR A 209 -22.00 -3.15 7.77
CA THR A 209 -23.22 -2.80 8.52
C THR A 209 -24.49 -3.22 7.77
N GLN A 210 -24.54 -3.00 6.45
CA GLN A 210 -25.66 -3.43 5.62
C GLN A 210 -25.77 -4.95 5.56
N GLN A 211 -24.65 -5.66 5.46
CA GLN A 211 -24.61 -7.11 5.43
C GLN A 211 -25.14 -7.72 6.73
N LEU A 212 -24.73 -7.19 7.89
CA LEU A 212 -25.26 -7.60 9.20
C LEU A 212 -26.77 -7.34 9.31
N LYS A 213 -27.26 -6.21 8.77
CA LYS A 213 -28.68 -5.89 8.75
C LYS A 213 -29.46 -6.87 7.88
N ILE A 214 -28.96 -7.20 6.69
CA ILE A 214 -29.57 -8.19 5.80
C ILE A 214 -29.64 -9.55 6.50
N GLN A 215 -28.56 -9.99 7.13
CA GLN A 215 -28.52 -11.26 7.87
C GLN A 215 -29.54 -11.28 9.02
N THR A 216 -29.60 -10.20 9.82
CA THR A 216 -30.55 -10.08 10.93
C THR A 216 -32.00 -10.15 10.44
N LEU A 217 -32.32 -9.43 9.35
CA LEU A 217 -33.65 -9.45 8.76
C LEU A 217 -33.98 -10.81 8.14
N SER A 218 -33.02 -11.48 7.50
CA SER A 218 -33.20 -12.83 6.96
C SER A 218 -33.52 -13.83 8.06
N ASN A 219 -32.80 -13.77 9.19
CA ASN A 219 -33.04 -14.62 10.34
C ASN A 219 -34.42 -14.34 10.97
N ALA A 220 -34.78 -13.07 11.13
CA ALA A 220 -36.08 -12.68 11.65
C ALA A 220 -37.24 -13.13 10.73
N LEU A 221 -37.05 -13.04 9.42
CA LEU A 221 -38.02 -13.52 8.44
C LEU A 221 -38.18 -15.05 8.51
N GLN A 222 -37.07 -15.79 8.58
CA GLN A 222 -37.10 -17.24 8.73
C GLN A 222 -37.77 -17.66 10.04
N GLN A 223 -37.49 -16.96 11.13
CA GLN A 223 -38.13 -17.20 12.43
C GLN A 223 -39.65 -16.94 12.37
N ALA A 224 -40.06 -15.80 11.79
CA ALA A 224 -41.48 -15.47 11.62
C ALA A 224 -42.22 -16.50 10.75
N PHE A 225 -41.55 -17.02 9.71
CA PHE A 225 -42.08 -18.09 8.87
C PHE A 225 -42.32 -19.37 9.68
N LEU A 226 -41.32 -19.85 10.42
CA LEU A 226 -41.43 -21.06 11.26
C LEU A 226 -42.50 -20.91 12.34
N GLU A 227 -42.61 -19.73 12.96
CA GLU A 227 -43.65 -19.44 13.94
C GLU A 227 -45.06 -19.45 13.33
N SER A 228 -45.18 -19.00 12.08
CA SER A 228 -46.46 -19.03 11.37
C SER A 228 -46.87 -20.46 11.00
N GLU A 229 -45.92 -21.29 10.57
CA GLU A 229 -46.11 -22.71 10.29
C GLU A 229 -46.51 -23.46 11.57
N GLN A 230 -45.81 -23.21 12.69
CA GLN A 230 -46.15 -23.81 13.97
C GLN A 230 -47.57 -23.43 14.43
N ARG A 231 -47.95 -22.16 14.30
CA ARG A 231 -49.31 -21.69 14.62
C ARG A 231 -50.36 -22.35 13.74
N LEU A 232 -50.08 -22.53 12.45
CA LEU A 232 -50.99 -23.21 11.52
C LEU A 232 -51.19 -24.68 11.92
N VAL A 233 -50.11 -25.40 12.22
CA VAL A 233 -50.18 -26.81 12.66
C VAL A 233 -50.98 -26.94 13.96
N LEU A 234 -50.77 -26.06 14.94
CA LEU A 234 -51.53 -26.06 16.19
C LEU A 234 -53.03 -25.79 15.95
N ALA A 235 -53.36 -24.81 15.10
CA ALA A 235 -54.75 -24.50 14.76
C ALA A 235 -55.43 -25.68 14.05
N GLN A 236 -54.72 -26.37 13.14
CA GLN A 236 -55.23 -27.57 12.47
C GLN A 236 -55.52 -28.70 13.46
N ARG A 237 -54.63 -28.94 14.44
CA ARG A 237 -54.84 -29.97 15.48
C ARG A 237 -56.07 -29.66 16.35
N ASP A 238 -56.23 -28.41 16.79
CA ASP A 238 -57.39 -27.97 17.57
C ASP A 238 -58.70 -28.13 16.78
N GLN A 239 -58.72 -27.80 15.49
CA GLN A 239 -59.89 -28.04 14.64
C GLN A 239 -60.21 -29.52 14.49
N GLN A 240 -59.20 -30.38 14.32
CA GLN A 240 -59.40 -31.82 14.22
C GLN A 240 -59.98 -32.40 15.53
N GLU A 241 -59.51 -31.92 16.68
CA GLU A 241 -60.03 -32.30 17.99
C GLU A 241 -61.51 -31.88 18.15
N LYS A 242 -61.85 -30.65 17.78
CA LYS A 242 -63.24 -30.15 17.80
C LYS A 242 -64.15 -30.99 16.91
N LEU A 243 -63.70 -31.35 15.70
CA LEU A 243 -64.44 -32.24 14.81
C LEU A 243 -64.63 -33.63 15.44
N HIS A 244 -63.60 -34.19 16.06
CA HIS A 244 -63.70 -35.48 16.73
C HIS A 244 -64.73 -35.47 17.87
N ILE A 245 -64.75 -34.41 18.70
CA ILE A 245 -65.75 -34.21 19.74
C ILE A 245 -67.16 -34.11 19.14
N LEU A 246 -67.34 -33.35 18.06
CA LEU A 246 -68.62 -33.21 17.38
C LEU A 246 -69.13 -34.55 16.82
N TYR A 247 -68.25 -35.35 16.21
CA TYR A 247 -68.60 -36.69 15.72
C TYR A 247 -69.02 -37.62 16.86
N ARG A 248 -68.31 -37.59 17.99
CA ARG A 248 -68.69 -38.38 19.16
C ARG A 248 -70.08 -38.00 19.68
N HIS A 249 -70.35 -36.71 19.84
CA HIS A 249 -71.68 -36.22 20.22
C HIS A 249 -72.76 -36.65 19.22
N PHE A 250 -72.48 -36.63 17.91
CA PHE A 250 -73.44 -37.08 16.90
C PHE A 250 -73.77 -38.58 17.03
N ILE A 251 -72.76 -39.41 17.30
CA ILE A 251 -72.96 -40.86 17.50
C ILE A 251 -73.75 -41.12 18.79
N ASP A 252 -73.43 -40.41 19.87
CA ASP A 252 -74.11 -40.53 21.16
C ASP A 252 -75.59 -40.07 21.06
N ASP A 253 -75.86 -38.93 20.39
CA ASP A 253 -77.21 -38.40 20.15
C ASP A 253 -78.05 -39.37 19.29
N THR A 254 -77.47 -39.97 18.25
CA THR A 254 -78.18 -40.93 17.37
C THR A 254 -78.45 -42.26 18.06
N SER A 255 -77.56 -42.69 18.96
CA SER A 255 -77.74 -43.91 19.76
C SER A 255 -78.81 -43.73 20.85
N GLY A 256 -78.92 -42.54 21.46
CA GLY A 256 -79.94 -42.22 22.48
C GLY A 256 -81.36 -41.97 21.92
N MET A 257 -81.49 -41.71 20.62
CA MET A 257 -82.79 -41.45 19.96
C MET A 257 -83.55 -42.70 19.52
N SER A 258 -82.95 -43.89 19.66
CA SER A 258 -83.59 -45.18 19.34
C SER A 258 -84.76 -45.55 20.28
N SER A 259 -84.98 -44.78 21.37
CA SER A 259 -86.00 -45.07 22.39
C SER A 259 -87.15 -44.05 22.50
N SER A 260 -87.24 -43.04 21.62
CA SER A 260 -88.35 -42.06 21.67
C SER A 260 -88.92 -41.75 20.27
N GLY A 261 -90.01 -42.43 19.91
CA GLY A 261 -90.72 -42.27 18.63
C GLY A 261 -91.55 -40.99 18.52
N CYS A 262 -90.90 -39.83 18.38
CA CYS A 262 -91.61 -38.58 18.06
C CYS A 262 -90.85 -37.75 17.01
N SER A 263 -91.52 -37.43 15.89
CA SER A 263 -91.13 -36.54 14.77
C SER A 263 -89.62 -36.39 14.50
N SER A 264 -88.94 -37.51 14.29
CA SER A 264 -87.49 -37.60 14.04
C SER A 264 -87.04 -36.73 12.84
N GLU A 265 -87.89 -36.57 11.83
CA GLU A 265 -87.52 -35.92 10.57
C GLU A 265 -87.36 -34.38 10.67
N SER A 266 -88.24 -33.70 11.42
CA SER A 266 -88.17 -32.25 11.62
C SER A 266 -86.96 -31.85 12.48
N TYR A 267 -86.64 -32.66 13.50
CA TYR A 267 -85.45 -32.48 14.33
C TYR A 267 -84.16 -32.71 13.54
N LEU A 268 -84.10 -33.79 12.74
CA LEU A 268 -82.96 -34.08 11.87
C LEU A 268 -82.75 -32.98 10.82
N GLN A 269 -83.81 -32.47 10.20
CA GLN A 269 -83.72 -31.33 9.26
C GLN A 269 -83.17 -30.08 9.94
N SER A 270 -83.65 -29.75 11.13
CA SER A 270 -83.16 -28.59 11.89
C SER A 270 -81.69 -28.77 12.27
N LYS A 271 -81.29 -29.95 12.73
CA LYS A 271 -79.89 -30.27 13.09
C LYS A 271 -78.95 -30.23 11.88
N ILE A 272 -79.36 -30.77 10.72
CA ILE A 272 -78.60 -30.68 9.46
C ILE A 272 -78.40 -29.23 9.06
N LYS A 273 -79.42 -28.39 9.20
CA LYS A 273 -79.33 -26.96 8.90
C LYS A 273 -78.32 -26.25 9.81
N THR A 274 -78.33 -26.55 11.11
CA THR A 274 -77.36 -26.00 12.07
C THR A 274 -75.94 -26.48 11.80
N LEU A 275 -75.74 -27.77 11.50
CA LEU A 275 -74.42 -28.32 11.17
C LEU A 275 -73.84 -27.72 9.88
N LYS A 276 -74.68 -27.48 8.87
CA LYS A 276 -74.27 -26.78 7.64
C LYS A 276 -73.80 -25.35 7.93
N LEU A 277 -74.49 -24.62 8.81
CA LEU A 277 -74.07 -23.27 9.21
C LEU A 277 -72.73 -23.29 9.95
N GLN A 278 -72.51 -24.26 10.84
CA GLN A 278 -71.24 -24.40 11.55
C GLN A 278 -70.10 -24.81 10.61
N LEU A 279 -70.33 -25.70 9.65
CA LEU A 279 -69.35 -26.04 8.62
C LEU A 279 -68.97 -24.83 7.79
N PHE A 280 -69.95 -24.03 7.35
CA PHE A 280 -69.71 -22.81 6.59
C PHE A 280 -68.90 -21.77 7.40
N GLU A 281 -69.20 -21.61 8.69
CA GLU A 281 -68.43 -20.72 9.57
C GLU A 281 -66.99 -21.22 9.77
N MET A 282 -66.81 -22.54 9.83
CA MET A 282 -65.49 -23.16 9.96
C MET A 282 -64.66 -23.05 8.69
N GLU A 283 -65.27 -23.25 7.52
CA GLU A 283 -64.65 -22.98 6.22
C GLU A 283 -64.24 -21.51 6.10
N ARG A 284 -65.09 -20.57 6.54
CA ARG A 284 -64.76 -19.15 6.54
C ARG A 284 -63.54 -18.82 7.41
N LYS A 285 -63.43 -19.42 8.61
CA LYS A 285 -62.28 -19.25 9.50
C LYS A 285 -61.00 -19.88 8.95
N LEU A 286 -61.11 -21.02 8.25
CA LEU A 286 -59.99 -21.62 7.53
C LEU A 286 -59.50 -20.71 6.40
N ILE A 287 -60.40 -20.10 5.64
CA ILE A 287 -60.07 -19.13 4.59
C ILE A 287 -59.39 -17.90 5.20
N GLU A 288 -59.90 -17.32 6.29
CA GLU A 288 -59.25 -16.16 6.97
C GLU A 288 -57.83 -16.48 7.46
N LEU A 289 -57.59 -17.68 7.99
CA LEU A 289 -56.26 -18.13 8.41
C LEU A 289 -55.31 -18.37 7.22
N THR A 290 -55.86 -18.77 6.07
CA THR A 290 -55.11 -19.02 4.84
C THR A 290 -54.82 -17.72 4.08
N ASP A 291 -55.75 -16.76 4.04
CA ASP A 291 -55.57 -15.44 3.44
C ASP A 291 -54.66 -14.53 4.28
N GLY A 292 -54.63 -14.71 5.60
CA GLY A 292 -53.62 -14.11 6.47
C GLY A 292 -52.18 -14.51 6.10
N SER A 293 -52.00 -15.64 5.41
CA SER A 293 -50.71 -16.10 4.88
C SER A 293 -50.38 -15.53 3.49
N LEU A 294 -51.37 -15.03 2.73
CA LEU A 294 -51.18 -14.51 1.37
C LEU A 294 -51.28 -12.98 1.26
N GLN A 295 -51.80 -12.28 2.27
CA GLN A 295 -51.75 -10.82 2.35
C GLN A 295 -50.39 -10.26 2.82
N SER A 296 -49.38 -11.12 3.01
CA SER A 296 -47.97 -10.71 2.97
C SER A 296 -47.45 -10.71 1.51
N ARG A 297 -48.21 -10.13 0.58
CA ARG A 297 -47.73 -9.84 -0.77
C ARG A 297 -47.52 -8.34 -0.96
N SER A 298 -46.45 -7.88 -0.32
CA SER A 298 -45.31 -7.20 -0.95
C SER A 298 -44.67 -6.35 0.14
N PRO A 299 -43.37 -6.48 0.42
CA PRO A 299 -42.71 -5.33 1.01
C PRO A 299 -43.00 -4.16 0.06
N PRO A 300 -43.49 -2.99 0.55
CA PRO A 300 -43.56 -1.81 -0.30
C PRO A 300 -42.17 -1.70 -0.91
N ALA A 301 -42.10 -1.67 -2.25
CA ALA A 301 -40.86 -1.74 -3.02
C ALA A 301 -39.78 -1.03 -2.21
N LEU A 302 -38.82 -1.79 -1.66
CA LEU A 302 -37.81 -1.26 -0.75
C LEU A 302 -37.19 -0.09 -1.48
N THR A 303 -37.62 1.12 -1.09
CA THR A 303 -37.11 2.34 -1.67
C THR A 303 -35.75 2.44 -1.02
N ILE A 304 -34.76 1.85 -1.67
CA ILE A 304 -33.36 2.04 -1.34
C ILE A 304 -33.21 3.56 -1.21
N PRO A 305 -32.86 4.09 -0.02
CA PRO A 305 -32.67 5.52 0.13
C PRO A 305 -31.59 5.96 -0.85
N GLN A 306 -31.98 6.54 -1.99
CA GLN A 306 -31.08 7.06 -3.02
C GLN A 306 -30.29 8.28 -2.52
N GLN A 307 -30.39 8.65 -1.24
CA GLN A 307 -29.62 9.72 -0.63
C GLN A 307 -28.11 9.49 -0.73
N ASN A 308 -27.65 8.24 -0.79
CA ASN A 308 -26.22 7.95 -0.96
C ASN A 308 -25.76 8.03 -2.43
N LEU A 309 -26.59 7.64 -3.41
CA LEU A 309 -26.26 7.81 -4.83
C LEU A 309 -26.13 9.29 -5.23
N LYS A 310 -26.98 10.16 -4.65
CA LYS A 310 -26.93 11.61 -4.89
C LYS A 310 -25.74 12.32 -4.23
N GLN A 311 -25.00 11.63 -3.35
CA GLN A 311 -23.80 12.18 -2.71
C GLN A 311 -22.52 11.88 -3.50
N LEU A 312 -22.52 10.83 -4.35
CA LEU A 312 -21.43 10.58 -5.29
C LEU A 312 -21.35 11.62 -6.42
N ASP A 313 -22.48 12.20 -6.83
CA ASP A 313 -22.53 13.21 -7.90
C ASP A 313 -22.11 14.62 -7.43
N LYS A 314 -22.05 14.88 -6.11
CA LYS A 314 -21.83 16.23 -5.56
C LYS A 314 -20.39 16.52 -5.14
N SER A 315 -19.49 15.53 -5.14
CA SER A 315 -18.10 15.70 -4.70
C SER A 315 -17.09 15.93 -5.82
N SER A 316 -17.53 16.09 -7.07
CA SER A 316 -16.64 16.42 -8.20
C SER A 316 -16.69 17.92 -8.53
N PRO A 317 -15.57 18.67 -8.45
CA PRO A 317 -15.54 20.03 -8.93
C PRO A 317 -15.54 20.03 -10.47
N SER A 318 -16.61 20.60 -11.04
CA SER A 318 -16.67 21.16 -12.40
C SER A 318 -16.34 20.22 -13.58
N THR A 319 -17.38 19.62 -14.17
CA THR A 319 -17.72 19.75 -15.61
C THR A 319 -19.11 19.13 -15.80
N SER A 320 -20.14 19.96 -15.91
CA SER A 320 -21.53 19.54 -16.16
C SER A 320 -21.69 19.05 -17.60
N GLY A 321 -21.61 17.74 -17.81
CA GLY A 321 -22.13 17.07 -19.00
C GLY A 321 -23.25 16.13 -18.58
N THR A 322 -24.51 16.52 -18.80
CA THR A 322 -25.64 15.60 -18.59
C THR A 322 -25.61 14.57 -19.74
N THR A 323 -25.41 13.31 -19.38
CA THR A 323 -25.40 12.21 -20.35
C THR A 323 -26.78 11.57 -20.35
N LYS A 324 -27.50 11.67 -21.48
CA LYS A 324 -28.79 11.01 -21.64
C LYS A 324 -28.54 9.61 -22.20
N VAL A 325 -28.91 8.59 -21.44
CA VAL A 325 -28.84 7.19 -21.87
C VAL A 325 -30.25 6.72 -22.20
N THR A 326 -30.44 6.27 -23.43
CA THR A 326 -31.73 5.73 -23.92
C THR A 326 -31.49 4.38 -24.55
N ARG A 327 -32.37 3.42 -24.26
CA ARG A 327 -32.29 2.05 -24.80
C ARG A 327 -33.32 1.88 -25.90
N GLU A 328 -32.88 1.51 -27.09
CA GLU A 328 -33.76 1.16 -28.19
C GLU A 328 -33.48 -0.28 -28.61
N LYS A 329 -34.45 -1.17 -28.37
CA LYS A 329 -34.32 -2.62 -28.53
C LYS A 329 -33.08 -3.16 -27.76
N ASN A 330 -32.19 -3.89 -28.45
CA ASN A 330 -30.97 -4.46 -27.86
C ASN A 330 -29.77 -3.51 -27.90
N LYS A 331 -29.95 -2.21 -28.15
CA LYS A 331 -28.87 -1.23 -28.19
C LYS A 331 -29.05 -0.15 -27.13
N ILE A 332 -27.94 0.23 -26.49
CA ILE A 332 -27.86 1.36 -25.57
C ILE A 332 -27.25 2.54 -26.34
N ILE A 333 -27.96 3.67 -26.36
CA ILE A 333 -27.53 4.91 -27.00
C ILE A 333 -27.18 5.91 -25.90
N ILE A 334 -25.94 6.39 -25.91
CA ILE A 334 -25.40 7.33 -24.95
C ILE A 334 -25.14 8.66 -25.66
N GLN A 335 -25.88 9.70 -25.28
CA GLN A 335 -25.76 11.04 -25.89
C GLN A 335 -25.27 12.05 -24.85
N GLN A 336 -24.06 12.56 -25.04
CA GLN A 336 -23.49 13.62 -24.19
C GLN A 336 -23.92 15.00 -24.72
N GLN A 337 -24.67 15.75 -23.92
CA GLN A 337 -25.05 17.12 -24.28
C GLN A 337 -23.96 18.10 -23.84
N LYS A 338 -23.27 18.74 -24.79
CA LYS A 338 -22.35 19.85 -24.51
C LYS A 338 -23.13 21.15 -24.36
N THR A 339 -23.31 21.65 -23.14
CA THR A 339 -23.85 22.99 -22.90
C THR A 339 -22.82 24.05 -23.31
N LYS A 340 -23.15 24.87 -24.31
CA LYS A 340 -22.35 26.05 -24.70
C LYS A 340 -22.35 27.06 -23.55
N LYS A 341 -21.16 27.49 -23.10
CA LYS A 341 -21.00 28.59 -22.13
C LYS A 341 -21.52 29.90 -22.75
N PRO A 342 -22.26 30.73 -22.00
CA PRO A 342 -22.58 32.09 -22.45
C PRO A 342 -21.29 32.92 -22.49
N LYS A 343 -21.14 33.73 -23.55
CA LYS A 343 -20.07 34.74 -23.64
C LYS A 343 -20.41 35.90 -22.71
N LYS A 344 -19.41 36.25 -21.89
CA LYS A 344 -19.23 37.38 -20.96
C LYS A 344 -20.42 38.28 -20.68
#